data_AF-A0A6J7HV38-F1
#
_entry.id   AF-A0A6J7HV38-F1
#
_cell.length_a   1.000
_cell.length_b   1.000
_cell.length_c   1.000
_cell.angle_alpha   90.00
_cell.angle_beta   90.00
_cell.angle_gamma   90.00
#
_symmetry.space_group_name_H-M   'P 1'
#
loop_
_entity.id
_entity.type
_entity.pdbx_description
1 polymer ?
#
loop_
_entity_poly.entity_id
_entity_poly.type
_entity_poly.pdbx_seq_one_letter_code
_entity_poly.pdbx_strand_id
1 'polypeptide(L)'
;MFALFDSIFGLPGHPLLVHAAVVLVPLAAIGTVVIAFWPAARNRIGWITAVLGVIGFFFAFFAKESGEALLETVRVTAAVKSHAEMGDQGVIGAFLVGGSACTLMLFDQFVKERAKRNLPELSITRPLRTLIGVFAVVLCIFGSVLVVNVGHSGAKATWENKDVAPTVTYSGD
;
A
#
# COMPACT_ATOMS: atom_id res chain seq x y z
N MET A 1 22.04 11.97 -7.74
CA MET A 1 20.65 11.56 -8.07
C MET A 1 19.86 11.07 -6.84
N PHE A 2 20.33 11.29 -5.59
CA PHE A 2 19.70 10.77 -4.36
C PHE A 2 19.18 11.86 -3.39
N ALA A 3 19.44 13.14 -3.65
CA ALA A 3 19.08 14.25 -2.75
C ALA A 3 17.55 14.53 -2.61
N LEU A 4 16.70 13.88 -3.40
CA LEU A 4 15.24 14.07 -3.35
C LEU A 4 14.57 13.29 -2.19
N PHE A 5 15.24 12.29 -1.62
CA PHE A 5 14.67 11.48 -0.53
C PHE A 5 15.06 11.98 0.87
N ASP A 6 16.17 12.72 0.99
CA ASP A 6 16.65 13.27 2.27
C ASP A 6 15.76 14.41 2.78
N SER A 7 15.22 15.24 1.88
CA SER A 7 14.28 16.29 2.24
C SER A 7 13.29 16.58 1.12
N ILE A 8 12.00 16.46 1.43
CA ILE A 8 10.93 16.98 0.59
C ILE A 8 10.37 18.20 1.34
N PHE A 9 10.54 19.39 0.77
CA PHE A 9 10.16 20.67 1.41
C PHE A 9 10.84 20.95 2.77
N GLY A 10 12.07 20.47 2.99
CA GLY A 10 12.81 20.72 4.24
C GLY A 10 12.35 19.89 5.45
N LEU A 11 11.45 18.92 5.23
CA LEU A 11 11.02 17.93 6.23
C LEU A 11 11.58 16.55 5.85
N PRO A 12 11.76 15.62 6.83
CA PRO A 12 12.13 14.24 6.52
C PRO A 12 11.16 13.68 5.48
N GLY A 13 11.69 13.28 4.31
CA GLY A 13 10.86 12.80 3.21
C GLY A 13 10.06 11.55 3.58
N HIS A 14 10.63 10.73 4.47
CA HIS A 14 10.08 9.44 4.88
C HIS A 14 8.63 9.52 5.40
N PRO A 15 8.28 10.30 6.45
CA PRO A 15 6.89 10.47 6.87
C PRO A 15 5.92 10.88 5.76
N LEU A 16 6.29 11.79 4.86
CA LEU A 16 5.39 12.24 3.78
C LEU A 16 5.07 11.10 2.80
N LEU A 17 6.09 10.33 2.43
CA LEU A 17 5.96 9.15 1.57
C LEU A 17 5.11 8.06 2.25
N VAL A 18 5.30 7.85 3.55
CA VAL A 18 4.49 6.95 4.36
C VAL A 18 3.01 7.38 4.36
N HIS A 19 2.71 8.67 4.58
CA HIS A 19 1.32 9.17 4.59
C HIS A 19 0.61 8.91 3.25
N ALA A 20 1.29 9.15 2.13
CA ALA A 20 0.75 8.84 0.82
C ALA A 20 0.48 7.33 0.68
N ALA A 21 1.42 6.46 1.08
CA ALA A 21 1.24 5.02 1.02
C ALA A 21 0.07 4.51 1.90
N VAL A 22 -0.01 4.96 3.16
CA VAL A 22 -1.06 4.50 4.11
C VAL A 22 -2.45 5.02 3.76
N VAL A 23 -2.59 6.04 2.90
CA VAL A 23 -3.88 6.47 2.38
C VAL A 23 -4.22 5.75 1.08
N LEU A 24 -3.29 5.73 0.12
CA LEU A 24 -3.54 5.22 -1.23
C LEU A 24 -3.73 3.70 -1.26
N VAL A 25 -2.93 2.95 -0.51
CA VAL A 25 -3.00 1.48 -0.53
C VAL A 25 -4.32 0.97 0.06
N PRO A 26 -4.81 1.45 1.22
CA PRO A 26 -6.13 1.05 1.71
C PRO A 26 -7.28 1.48 0.79
N LEU A 27 -7.22 2.68 0.21
CA LEU A 27 -8.21 3.12 -0.78
C LEU A 27 -8.23 2.21 -2.00
N ALA A 28 -7.06 1.82 -2.52
CA ALA A 28 -6.95 0.89 -3.62
C ALA A 28 -7.48 -0.50 -3.25
N ALA A 29 -7.22 -1.00 -2.04
CA ALA A 29 -7.73 -2.28 -1.56
C ALA A 29 -9.27 -2.29 -1.49
N ILE A 30 -9.87 -1.27 -0.87
CA ILE A 30 -11.33 -1.11 -0.80
C ILE A 30 -11.92 -0.98 -2.21
N GLY A 31 -11.33 -0.12 -3.05
CA GLY A 31 -11.75 0.05 -4.42
C GLY A 31 -11.69 -1.26 -5.21
N THR A 32 -10.66 -2.08 -4.98
CA THR A 32 -10.47 -3.37 -5.65
C THR A 32 -11.56 -4.36 -5.27
N VAL A 33 -11.87 -4.45 -3.96
CA VAL A 33 -12.98 -5.27 -3.46
C VAL A 33 -14.32 -4.81 -4.09
N VAL A 34 -14.58 -3.51 -4.14
CA VAL A 34 -15.81 -2.97 -4.73
C VAL A 34 -15.91 -3.34 -6.21
N ILE A 35 -14.87 -3.13 -7.02
CA ILE A 35 -14.91 -3.42 -8.46
C ILE A 35 -14.86 -4.92 -8.77
N ALA A 36 -14.42 -5.77 -7.83
CA ALA A 36 -14.47 -7.22 -7.96
C ALA A 36 -15.91 -7.72 -8.01
N PHE A 37 -16.79 -7.17 -7.16
CA PHE A 37 -18.18 -7.62 -7.02
C PHE A 37 -19.23 -6.75 -7.71
N TRP A 38 -18.89 -5.49 -8.06
CA TRP A 38 -19.85 -4.55 -8.63
C TRP A 38 -19.48 -4.12 -10.05
N PRO A 39 -20.08 -4.73 -11.10
CA PRO A 39 -19.76 -4.43 -12.50
C PRO A 39 -19.99 -2.96 -12.90
N ALA A 40 -21.05 -2.33 -12.39
CA ALA A 40 -21.32 -0.92 -12.69
C ALA A 40 -20.25 0.00 -12.08
N ALA A 41 -19.79 -0.29 -10.86
CA ALA A 41 -18.68 0.44 -10.25
C ALA A 41 -17.37 0.21 -11.01
N ARG A 42 -17.09 -1.03 -11.44
CA ARG A 42 -15.90 -1.36 -12.24
C ARG A 42 -15.77 -0.48 -13.49
N ASN A 43 -16.88 -0.22 -14.17
CA ASN A 43 -16.89 0.64 -15.37
C ASN A 43 -16.59 2.12 -15.06
N ARG A 44 -16.91 2.60 -13.85
CA ARG A 44 -16.75 4.02 -13.47
C ARG A 44 -15.43 4.31 -12.78
N ILE A 45 -15.06 3.51 -11.79
CA ILE A 45 -13.91 3.77 -10.91
C ILE A 45 -12.77 2.77 -11.09
N GLY A 46 -12.93 1.72 -11.92
CA GLY A 46 -11.95 0.65 -12.01
C GLY A 46 -10.54 1.10 -12.37
N TRP A 47 -10.41 1.99 -13.35
CA TRP A 47 -9.11 2.56 -13.71
C TRP A 47 -8.56 3.51 -12.65
N ILE A 48 -9.42 4.25 -11.95
CA ILE A 48 -9.01 5.11 -10.83
C ILE A 48 -8.41 4.23 -9.73
N THR A 49 -9.09 3.14 -9.35
CA THR A 49 -8.59 2.16 -8.38
C THR A 49 -7.24 1.58 -8.79
N ALA A 50 -7.07 1.17 -10.05
CA ALA A 50 -5.81 0.62 -10.55
C ALA A 50 -4.67 1.65 -10.47
N VAL A 51 -4.93 2.89 -10.88
CA VAL A 51 -3.94 3.98 -10.79
C VAL A 51 -3.58 4.29 -9.34
N LEU A 52 -4.57 4.37 -8.43
CA LEU A 52 -4.32 4.55 -7.00
C LEU A 52 -3.44 3.42 -6.44
N GLY A 53 -3.69 2.17 -6.84
CA GLY A 53 -2.90 1.02 -6.42
C GLY A 53 -1.45 1.09 -6.91
N VAL A 54 -1.23 1.46 -8.17
CA VAL A 54 0.11 1.63 -8.74
C VAL A 54 0.86 2.77 -8.05
N ILE A 55 0.22 3.92 -7.87
CA ILE A 55 0.83 5.06 -7.20
C ILE A 55 1.12 4.71 -5.73
N GLY A 56 0.19 4.05 -5.04
CA GLY A 56 0.38 3.57 -3.67
C GLY A 56 1.56 2.61 -3.52
N PHE A 57 1.76 1.70 -4.48
CA PHE A 57 2.93 0.83 -4.54
C PHE A 57 4.24 1.63 -4.63
N PHE A 58 4.33 2.61 -5.54
CA PHE A 58 5.53 3.43 -5.65
C PHE A 58 5.81 4.25 -4.39
N PHE A 59 4.78 4.82 -3.76
CA PHE A 59 4.96 5.50 -2.48
C PHE A 59 5.42 4.56 -1.37
N ALA A 60 4.91 3.32 -1.30
CA ALA A 60 5.39 2.33 -0.35
C ALA A 60 6.87 1.99 -0.59
N PHE A 61 7.27 1.81 -1.86
CA PHE A 61 8.66 1.60 -2.25
C PHE A 61 9.55 2.78 -1.82
N PHE A 62 9.17 4.01 -2.16
CA PHE A 62 9.94 5.20 -1.77
C PHE A 62 9.96 5.44 -0.27
N ALA A 63 8.89 5.08 0.46
CA ALA A 63 8.87 5.11 1.92
C ALA A 63 9.92 4.14 2.50
N LYS A 64 10.04 2.93 1.95
CA LYS A 64 11.07 1.96 2.35
C LYS A 64 12.48 2.49 2.09
N GLU A 65 12.77 2.96 0.88
CA GLU A 65 14.11 3.48 0.51
C GLU A 65 14.50 4.72 1.34
N SER A 66 13.58 5.66 1.55
CA SER A 66 13.83 6.83 2.41
C SER A 66 13.97 6.47 3.89
N GLY A 67 13.33 5.39 4.34
CA GLY A 67 13.47 4.86 5.69
C GLY A 67 14.83 4.23 5.93
N GLU A 68 15.37 3.51 4.95
CA GLU A 68 16.72 2.96 4.99
C GLU A 68 17.78 4.06 5.05
N ALA A 69 17.65 5.11 4.24
CA ALA A 69 18.53 6.29 4.31
C ALA A 69 18.46 6.98 5.70
N LEU A 70 17.27 7.05 6.30
CA LEU A 70 17.07 7.66 7.61
C LEU A 70 17.84 6.93 8.72
N LEU A 71 18.04 5.60 8.61
CA LEU A 71 18.76 4.80 9.61
C LEU A 71 20.20 5.28 9.87
N GLU A 72 20.82 5.93 8.89
CA GLU A 72 22.19 6.47 9.03
C GLU A 72 22.26 7.70 9.94
N THR A 73 21.12 8.37 10.17
CA THR A 73 21.05 9.67 10.85
C THR A 73 20.30 9.62 12.19
N VAL A 74 19.53 8.56 12.45
CA VAL A 74 18.71 8.43 13.66
C VAL A 74 19.29 7.41 14.65
N ARG A 75 18.90 7.54 15.92
CA ARG A 75 19.25 6.55 16.95
C ARG A 75 18.56 5.22 16.65
N VAL A 76 19.34 4.19 16.31
CA VAL A 76 18.83 2.84 16.05
C VAL A 76 18.49 2.14 17.38
N THR A 77 17.20 1.91 17.62
CA THR A 77 16.69 1.06 18.71
C THR A 77 16.27 -0.31 18.17
N ALA A 78 16.02 -1.27 19.05
CA ALA A 78 15.50 -2.58 18.65
C ALA A 78 14.17 -2.47 17.87
N ALA A 79 13.29 -1.55 18.28
CA ALA A 79 12.02 -1.31 17.60
C ALA A 79 12.21 -0.68 16.21
N VAL A 80 13.14 0.27 16.06
CA VAL A 80 13.50 0.86 14.74
C VAL A 80 14.06 -0.20 13.80
N LYS A 81 14.98 -1.05 14.29
CA LYS A 81 15.55 -2.15 13.50
C LYS A 81 14.47 -3.14 13.05
N SER A 82 13.58 -3.55 13.96
CA SER A 82 12.47 -4.45 13.63
C SER A 82 11.52 -3.84 12.59
N HIS A 83 11.22 -2.54 12.66
CA HIS A 83 10.42 -1.86 11.66
C HIS A 83 11.10 -1.81 10.29
N ALA A 84 12.40 -1.49 10.26
CA ALA A 84 13.18 -1.45 9.02
C ALA A 84 13.21 -2.82 8.31
N GLU A 85 13.43 -3.90 9.05
CA GLU A 85 13.40 -5.28 8.52
C GLU A 85 12.01 -5.68 7.97
N MET A 86 10.95 -5.05 8.46
CA MET A 86 9.59 -5.25 7.96
C MET A 86 9.24 -4.40 6.74
N GLY A 87 10.06 -3.41 6.36
CA GLY A 87 9.76 -2.46 5.27
C GLY A 87 9.38 -3.13 3.96
N ASP A 88 10.08 -4.21 3.59
CA ASP A 88 9.81 -5.00 2.38
C ASP A 88 8.40 -5.59 2.36
N GLN A 89 7.86 -5.98 3.52
CA GLN A 89 6.50 -6.52 3.61
C GLN A 89 5.46 -5.46 3.23
N GLY A 90 5.70 -4.18 3.54
CA GLY A 90 4.84 -3.08 3.17
C GLY A 90 4.79 -2.88 1.65
N VAL A 91 5.96 -2.96 1.00
CA VAL A 91 6.09 -2.90 -0.46
C VAL A 91 5.40 -4.09 -1.14
N ILE A 92 5.60 -5.30 -0.61
CA ILE A 92 4.93 -6.52 -1.09
C ILE A 92 3.41 -6.37 -0.95
N GLY A 93 2.92 -5.92 0.21
CA GLY A 93 1.50 -5.72 0.45
C GLY A 93 0.87 -4.71 -0.53
N ALA A 94 1.55 -3.58 -0.76
CA ALA A 94 1.12 -2.58 -1.73
C ALA A 94 1.14 -3.12 -3.17
N PHE A 95 2.15 -3.92 -3.53
CA PHE A 95 2.22 -4.58 -4.83
C PHE A 95 1.07 -5.55 -5.05
N LEU A 96 0.71 -6.37 -4.05
CA LEU A 96 -0.40 -7.31 -4.15
C LEU A 96 -1.73 -6.59 -4.34
N VAL A 97 -1.96 -5.49 -3.62
CA VAL A 97 -3.14 -4.64 -3.79
C VAL A 97 -3.17 -3.99 -5.17
N GLY A 98 -2.11 -3.29 -5.59
CA GLY A 98 -2.05 -2.62 -6.89
C GLY A 98 -2.11 -3.60 -8.07
N GLY A 99 -1.37 -4.71 -7.96
CA GLY A 99 -1.32 -5.77 -8.96
C GLY A 99 -2.67 -6.47 -9.15
N SER A 100 -3.43 -6.70 -8.07
CA SER A 100 -4.78 -7.28 -8.16
C SER A 100 -5.77 -6.33 -8.84
N ALA A 101 -5.73 -5.03 -8.52
CA ALA A 101 -6.52 -4.00 -9.21
C ALA A 101 -6.23 -3.94 -10.71
N CYS A 102 -4.93 -3.90 -11.08
CA CYS A 102 -4.48 -3.90 -12.46
C CYS A 102 -4.91 -5.18 -13.19
N THR A 103 -4.75 -6.36 -12.57
CA THR A 103 -5.14 -7.64 -13.15
C THR A 103 -6.63 -7.68 -13.48
N LEU A 104 -7.48 -7.24 -12.55
CA LEU A 104 -8.93 -7.16 -12.78
C LEU A 104 -9.27 -6.26 -13.96
N MET A 105 -8.65 -5.09 -14.03
CA MET A 105 -8.93 -4.11 -15.09
C MET A 105 -8.40 -4.55 -16.45
N LEU A 106 -7.18 -5.07 -16.52
CA LEU A 106 -6.61 -5.58 -17.76
C LEU A 106 -7.40 -6.77 -18.29
N PHE A 107 -7.83 -7.69 -17.42
CA PHE A 107 -8.70 -8.80 -17.81
C PHE A 107 -10.08 -8.32 -18.30
N ASP A 108 -10.68 -7.35 -17.61
CA ASP A 108 -11.96 -6.75 -18.02
C ASP A 108 -11.86 -6.08 -19.40
N GLN A 109 -10.78 -5.35 -19.66
CA GLN A 109 -10.51 -4.74 -20.96
C GLN A 109 -10.25 -5.78 -22.06
N PHE A 110 -9.51 -6.84 -21.76
CA PHE A 110 -9.29 -7.94 -22.68
C PHE A 110 -10.62 -8.58 -23.13
N VAL A 111 -11.53 -8.85 -22.19
CA VAL A 111 -12.84 -9.41 -22.52
C VAL A 111 -13.68 -8.44 -23.35
N LYS A 112 -13.70 -7.15 -22.99
CA LYS A 112 -14.42 -6.11 -23.75
C LYS A 112 -13.87 -5.95 -25.16
N GLU A 113 -12.57 -5.99 -25.34
CA GLU A 113 -11.91 -5.85 -26.65
C GLU A 113 -12.22 -7.03 -27.57
N ARG A 114 -12.27 -8.26 -27.03
CA ARG A 114 -12.72 -9.43 -27.81
C ARG A 114 -14.17 -9.28 -28.26
N ALA A 115 -15.05 -8.81 -27.38
CA ALA A 115 -16.45 -8.58 -27.70
C ALA A 115 -16.62 -7.52 -28.81
N LYS A 116 -15.87 -6.40 -28.75
CA LYS A 116 -15.86 -5.37 -29.81
C LYS A 116 -15.44 -5.91 -31.17
N ARG A 117 -14.54 -6.91 -31.19
CA ARG A 117 -14.07 -7.58 -32.41
C ARG A 117 -15.02 -8.69 -32.90
N ASN A 118 -16.21 -8.83 -32.32
CA ASN A 118 -17.19 -9.89 -32.61
C ASN A 118 -16.61 -11.31 -32.49
N LEU A 119 -15.60 -11.50 -31.62
CA LEU A 119 -15.03 -12.82 -31.37
C LEU A 119 -15.97 -13.61 -30.44
N PRO A 120 -16.11 -14.94 -30.64
CA PRO A 120 -16.93 -15.78 -29.77
C PRO A 120 -16.42 -15.71 -28.32
N GLU A 121 -17.38 -15.64 -27.38
CA GLU A 121 -17.09 -15.69 -25.94
C GLU A 121 -16.54 -17.08 -25.61
N LEU A 122 -15.36 -17.12 -24.99
CA LEU A 122 -14.79 -18.39 -24.53
C LEU A 122 -15.58 -18.86 -23.31
N SER A 123 -15.92 -20.15 -23.26
CA SER A 123 -16.66 -20.75 -22.13
C SER A 123 -15.97 -20.52 -20.77
N ILE A 124 -14.63 -20.40 -20.77
CA ILE A 124 -13.82 -20.17 -19.58
C ILE A 124 -13.87 -18.73 -19.03
N THR A 125 -14.40 -17.75 -19.77
CA THR A 125 -14.39 -16.33 -19.37
C THR A 125 -15.10 -16.08 -18.04
N ARG A 126 -16.28 -16.67 -17.84
CA ARG A 126 -17.08 -16.54 -16.61
C ARG A 126 -16.39 -17.16 -15.38
N PRO A 127 -16.00 -18.45 -15.39
CA PRO A 127 -15.31 -19.04 -14.23
C PRO A 127 -13.98 -18.34 -13.95
N LEU A 128 -13.23 -17.96 -14.98
CA LEU A 128 -11.98 -17.23 -14.82
C LEU A 128 -12.20 -15.84 -14.21
N ARG A 129 -13.26 -15.12 -14.60
CA ARG A 129 -13.62 -13.83 -13.99
C ARG A 129 -13.90 -13.98 -12.50
N THR A 130 -14.66 -14.99 -12.11
CA THR A 130 -14.96 -15.27 -10.70
C THR A 130 -13.69 -15.61 -9.93
N LEU A 131 -12.84 -16.47 -10.50
CA LEU A 131 -11.58 -16.89 -9.88
C LEU A 131 -10.62 -15.72 -9.68
N ILE A 132 -10.43 -14.87 -10.71
CA ILE A 132 -9.62 -13.65 -10.61
C ILE A 132 -10.20 -12.70 -9.55
N GLY A 133 -11.53 -12.54 -9.50
CA GLY A 133 -12.20 -11.70 -8.50
C GLY A 133 -11.95 -12.18 -7.07
N VAL A 134 -12.13 -13.46 -6.80
CA VAL A 134 -11.89 -14.06 -5.48
C VAL A 134 -10.41 -13.93 -5.10
N PHE A 135 -9.50 -14.26 -6.03
CA PHE A 135 -8.07 -14.17 -5.78
C PHE A 135 -7.63 -12.73 -5.50
N ALA A 136 -8.15 -11.75 -6.24
CA ALA A 136 -7.88 -10.33 -6.01
C ALA A 136 -8.30 -9.89 -4.60
N VAL A 137 -9.44 -10.36 -4.10
CA VAL A 137 -9.92 -10.06 -2.73
C VAL A 137 -9.00 -10.69 -1.68
N VAL A 138 -8.60 -11.95 -1.86
CA VAL A 138 -7.65 -12.63 -0.97
C VAL A 138 -6.33 -11.87 -0.90
N LEU A 139 -5.79 -11.47 -2.07
CA LEU A 139 -4.57 -10.67 -2.14
C LEU A 139 -4.72 -9.28 -1.51
N CYS A 140 -5.89 -8.64 -1.64
CA CYS A 140 -6.15 -7.37 -0.96
C CYS A 140 -6.16 -7.52 0.56
N ILE A 141 -6.79 -8.56 1.09
CA ILE A 141 -6.80 -8.84 2.53
C ILE A 141 -5.37 -9.10 3.01
N PHE A 142 -4.67 -10.04 2.37
CA PHE A 142 -3.32 -10.40 2.75
C PHE A 142 -2.35 -9.21 2.65
N GLY A 143 -2.39 -8.46 1.55
CA GLY A 143 -1.58 -7.26 1.37
C GLY A 143 -1.88 -6.16 2.39
N SER A 144 -3.16 -5.98 2.75
CA SER A 144 -3.54 -5.03 3.81
C SER A 144 -2.99 -5.44 5.17
N VAL A 145 -3.00 -6.74 5.52
CA VAL A 145 -2.41 -7.25 6.75
C VAL A 145 -0.92 -6.95 6.82
N LEU A 146 -0.18 -7.15 5.72
CA LEU A 146 1.25 -6.81 5.67
C LEU A 146 1.47 -5.32 5.93
N VAL A 147 0.73 -4.44 5.25
CA VAL A 147 0.85 -2.99 5.44
C VAL A 147 0.50 -2.56 6.87
N VAL A 148 -0.54 -3.14 7.47
CA VAL A 148 -0.93 -2.87 8.86
C VAL A 148 0.16 -3.31 9.83
N ASN A 149 0.78 -4.47 9.61
CA ASN A 149 1.87 -4.96 10.47
C ASN A 149 3.10 -4.03 10.42
N VAL A 150 3.47 -3.55 9.22
CA VAL A 150 4.53 -2.53 9.07
C VAL A 150 4.16 -1.22 9.75
N GLY A 151 2.91 -0.76 9.60
CA GLY A 151 2.43 0.44 10.29
C GLY A 151 2.47 0.31 11.81
N HIS A 152 2.08 -0.85 12.35
CA HIS A 152 2.11 -1.14 13.78
C HIS A 152 3.54 -1.16 14.33
N SER A 153 4.49 -1.78 13.63
CA SER A 153 5.89 -1.75 14.04
C SER A 153 6.49 -0.34 13.98
N GLY A 154 6.07 0.48 13.01
CA GLY A 154 6.48 1.88 12.91
C GLY A 154 5.93 2.74 14.04
N ALA A 155 4.68 2.48 14.47
CA ALA A 155 4.11 3.11 15.65
C ALA A 155 4.89 2.74 16.91
N LYS A 156 5.23 1.45 17.11
CA LYS A 156 6.08 1.03 18.23
C LYS A 156 7.43 1.73 18.24
N ALA A 157 8.11 1.78 17.08
CA ALA A 157 9.40 2.44 16.94
C ALA A 157 9.37 3.92 17.36
N THR A 158 8.22 4.59 17.17
CA THR A 158 8.03 6.01 17.49
C THR A 158 7.57 6.26 18.94
N TRP A 159 6.75 5.37 19.50
CA TRP A 159 5.98 5.66 20.73
C TRP A 159 6.35 4.79 21.95
N GLU A 160 6.98 3.63 21.78
CA GLU A 160 7.19 2.63 22.86
C GLU A 160 8.15 3.09 23.99
N ASN A 161 8.90 4.19 23.80
CA ASN A 161 9.80 4.74 24.82
C ASN A 161 9.26 6.01 25.52
N LYS A 162 7.98 6.37 25.34
CA LYS A 162 7.41 7.60 25.93
C LYS A 162 6.86 7.44 27.34
N ASP A 163 6.79 6.22 27.87
CA ASP A 163 6.35 5.95 29.25
C ASP A 163 7.39 6.33 30.31
N VAL A 164 8.56 6.85 29.90
CA VAL A 164 9.54 7.50 30.77
C VAL A 164 9.44 9.02 30.62
N ALA A 165 8.29 9.59 30.95
CA ALA A 165 8.25 11.03 31.22
C ALA A 165 9.06 11.26 32.51
N PRO A 166 10.03 12.20 32.56
CA PRO A 166 10.61 12.60 33.83
C PRO A 166 9.45 13.05 34.72
N THR A 167 9.35 12.50 35.93
CA THR A 167 8.49 13.06 36.98
C THR A 167 8.82 14.54 37.08
N VAL A 168 7.96 15.39 36.51
CA VAL A 168 8.03 16.82 36.70
C VAL A 168 7.57 17.04 38.14
N THR A 169 8.52 17.03 39.07
CA THR A 169 8.28 17.51 40.42
C THR A 169 8.13 19.02 40.32
N TYR A 170 6.89 19.50 40.34
CA TYR A 170 6.63 20.92 40.57
C TYR A 170 7.04 21.21 42.01
N SER A 171 8.26 21.72 42.22
CA SER A 171 8.59 22.39 43.48
C SER A 171 7.84 23.72 43.45
N GLY A 172 6.77 23.78 44.22
CA GLY A 172 6.04 25.02 44.44
C GLY A 172 6.88 25.91 45.34
N ASP A 173 7.57 26.86 44.73
CA ASP A 173 8.33 27.93 45.36
C ASP A 173 7.74 29.27 44.91
#